data_AF-T2JM59-F1
#
_entry.id   AF-T2JM59-F1
#
_cell.length_a   1.000
_cell.length_b   1.000
_cell.length_c   1.000
_cell.angle_alpha   90.00
_cell.angle_beta   90.00
_cell.angle_gamma   90.00
#
_symmetry.space_group_name_H-M   'P 1'
#
loop_
_entity.id
_entity.type
_entity.pdbx_description
1 polymer ?
#
loop_
_entity_poly.entity_id
_entity_poly.type
_entity_poly.pdbx_seq_one_letter_code
_entity_poly.pdbx_strand_id
1 'polypeptide(L)'
;MAFLLTACQSSAVPLEFAPDGKIVQQAIALQLEQRLNPLSEQLKTTKPRLNINNINVQNIDTVTIGDLPSYHLTGTYNLKLILPRQEIKQNKNKFDVYLQRQAEGKTWRLLSKDNKTSKQESVWKSYLISM
;
A
#
# COMPACT_ATOMS: atom_id res chain seq x y z
N MET A 1 -42.53 17.12 18.35
CA MET A 1 -41.31 17.89 17.99
C MET A 1 -40.17 16.90 17.99
N ALA A 2 -39.74 16.45 16.81
CA ALA A 2 -38.72 15.41 16.67
C ALA A 2 -37.35 16.07 16.53
N PHE A 3 -36.48 15.89 17.53
CA PHE A 3 -35.08 16.28 17.45
C PHE A 3 -34.32 15.21 16.68
N LEU A 4 -34.07 15.45 15.40
CA LEU A 4 -33.10 14.67 14.62
C LEU A 4 -31.70 15.22 14.95
N LEU A 5 -31.01 14.54 15.86
CA LEU A 5 -29.58 14.78 16.10
C LEU A 5 -28.79 14.13 14.95
N THR A 6 -28.52 14.89 13.90
CA THR A 6 -27.55 14.48 12.87
C THR A 6 -26.14 14.68 13.43
N ALA A 7 -25.67 13.71 14.23
CA ALA A 7 -24.26 13.65 14.58
C ALA A 7 -23.48 13.11 13.36
N CYS A 8 -23.16 13.99 12.41
CA CYS A 8 -22.03 13.76 11.50
C CYS A 8 -20.76 13.86 12.34
N GLN A 9 -20.47 12.82 13.12
CA GLN A 9 -19.17 12.67 13.75
C GLN A 9 -18.18 12.50 12.60
N SER A 10 -17.40 13.53 12.30
CA SER A 10 -16.21 13.36 11.48
C SER A 10 -15.26 12.47 12.27
N SER A 11 -15.39 11.16 12.07
CA SER A 11 -14.53 10.14 12.66
C SER A 11 -13.14 10.33 12.09
N ALA A 12 -12.36 11.18 12.75
CA ALA A 12 -10.93 11.31 12.48
C ALA A 12 -10.33 9.91 12.52
N VAL A 13 -9.67 9.50 11.45
CA VAL A 13 -9.01 8.20 11.34
C VAL A 13 -7.92 8.15 12.41
N PRO A 14 -8.01 7.27 13.42
CA PRO A 14 -7.13 7.34 14.56
C PRO A 14 -5.80 6.61 14.26
N LEU A 15 -4.68 7.28 14.51
CA LEU A 15 -3.33 6.74 14.24
C LEU A 15 -3.01 5.45 15.01
N GLU A 16 -3.73 5.16 16.09
CA GLU A 16 -3.62 3.90 16.85
C GLU A 16 -3.93 2.65 16.00
N PHE A 17 -4.66 2.82 14.89
CA PHE A 17 -4.96 1.76 13.95
C PHE A 17 -4.12 1.84 12.67
N ALA A 18 -3.02 2.59 12.68
CA ALA A 18 -2.07 2.61 11.58
C ALA A 18 -1.51 1.19 11.32
N PRO A 19 -1.17 0.86 10.06
CA PRO A 19 -0.65 -0.45 9.72
C PRO A 19 0.72 -0.69 10.35
N ASP A 20 0.96 -1.91 10.80
CA ASP A 20 2.26 -2.31 11.31
C ASP A 20 3.30 -2.48 10.18
N GLY A 21 4.56 -2.67 10.56
CA GLY A 21 5.65 -2.84 9.60
C GLY A 21 5.49 -4.05 8.68
N LYS A 22 4.77 -5.12 9.09
CA LYS A 22 4.55 -6.30 8.25
C LYS A 22 3.57 -5.98 7.13
N ILE A 23 2.48 -5.28 7.44
CA ILE A 23 1.52 -4.83 6.43
C ILE A 23 2.20 -3.90 5.43
N VAL A 24 3.01 -2.95 5.89
CA VAL A 24 3.80 -2.06 5.01
C VAL A 24 4.76 -2.86 4.13
N GLN A 25 5.44 -3.86 4.69
CA GLN A 25 6.32 -4.75 3.92
C GLN A 25 5.58 -5.50 2.82
N GLN A 26 4.43 -6.11 3.13
CA GLN A 26 3.62 -6.86 2.18
C GLN A 26 3.05 -5.93 1.09
N ALA A 27 2.67 -4.70 1.44
CA ALA A 27 2.23 -3.72 0.47
C ALA A 27 3.34 -3.34 -0.53
N ILE A 28 4.56 -3.09 -0.05
CA ILE A 28 5.73 -2.82 -0.90
C ILE A 28 6.03 -4.03 -1.79
N ALA A 29 5.98 -5.25 -1.23
CA ALA A 29 6.18 -6.49 -1.97
C ALA A 29 5.17 -6.63 -3.11
N LEU A 30 3.88 -6.46 -2.81
CA LEU A 30 2.80 -6.54 -3.80
C LEU A 30 2.97 -5.50 -4.92
N GLN A 31 3.33 -4.26 -4.59
CA GLN A 31 3.59 -3.22 -5.58
C GLN A 31 4.82 -3.53 -6.46
N LEU A 32 5.84 -4.19 -5.92
CA LEU A 32 7.00 -4.66 -6.69
C LEU A 32 6.63 -5.84 -7.58
N GLU A 33 5.88 -6.82 -7.08
CA GLU A 33 5.42 -7.97 -7.86
C GLU A 33 4.56 -7.56 -9.05
N GLN A 34 3.64 -6.61 -8.85
CA GLN A 34 2.83 -6.04 -9.94
C GLN A 34 3.66 -5.43 -11.07
N ARG A 35 4.86 -4.90 -10.76
CA ARG A 35 5.78 -4.32 -11.73
C ARG A 35 6.72 -5.36 -12.35
N LEU A 36 7.23 -6.28 -11.53
CA LEU A 36 8.26 -7.23 -11.95
C LEU A 36 7.69 -8.44 -12.68
N ASN A 37 6.48 -8.90 -12.33
CA ASN A 37 5.85 -10.05 -12.99
C ASN A 37 5.70 -9.89 -14.51
N PRO A 38 5.06 -8.82 -15.03
CA PRO A 38 4.93 -8.64 -16.47
C PRO A 38 6.29 -8.47 -17.17
N LEU A 39 7.26 -7.86 -16.49
CA LEU A 39 8.62 -7.72 -17.01
C LEU A 39 9.33 -9.07 -17.12
N SER A 40 9.23 -9.93 -16.11
CA SER A 40 9.78 -11.29 -16.14
C SER A 40 9.16 -12.13 -17.25
N GLU A 41 7.85 -12.01 -17.45
CA GLU A 41 7.12 -12.69 -18.53
C GLU A 41 7.59 -12.20 -19.91
N GLN A 42 7.71 -10.88 -20.11
CA GLN A 42 8.20 -10.31 -21.36
C GLN A 42 9.64 -10.74 -21.68
N LEU A 43 10.50 -10.81 -20.67
CA LEU A 43 11.89 -11.24 -20.80
C LEU A 43 12.06 -12.77 -20.82
N LYS A 44 10.96 -13.54 -20.73
CA LYS A 44 10.96 -15.01 -20.64
C LYS A 44 11.93 -15.52 -19.58
N THR A 45 11.92 -14.90 -18.40
CA THR A 45 12.83 -15.20 -17.30
C THR A 45 12.06 -15.54 -16.02
N THR A 46 12.75 -16.17 -15.07
CA THR A 46 12.17 -16.49 -13.77
C THR A 46 11.90 -15.22 -12.96
N LYS A 47 10.77 -15.21 -12.25
CA LYS A 47 10.41 -14.13 -11.32
C LYS A 47 11.47 -14.02 -10.21
N PRO A 48 12.04 -12.83 -9.95
CA PRO A 48 13.02 -12.66 -8.89
C PRO A 48 12.38 -12.90 -7.52
N ARG A 49 13.13 -13.49 -6.58
CA ARG A 49 12.71 -13.49 -5.17
C ARG A 49 13.05 -12.14 -4.57
N LEU A 50 12.08 -11.57 -3.84
CA LEU A 50 12.22 -10.27 -3.18
C LEU A 50 12.55 -10.48 -1.71
N ASN A 51 13.58 -9.80 -1.22
CA ASN A 51 13.81 -9.63 0.21
C ASN A 51 13.80 -8.14 0.52
N ILE A 52 12.78 -7.71 1.27
CA ILE A 52 12.57 -6.34 1.71
C ILE A 52 12.91 -6.30 3.19
N ASN A 53 13.74 -5.34 3.59
CA ASN A 53 14.11 -5.14 4.98
C ASN A 53 14.41 -3.67 5.25
N ASN A 54 14.64 -3.35 6.53
CA ASN A 54 14.97 -2.00 6.99
C ASN A 54 13.97 -0.95 6.49
N ILE A 55 12.68 -1.25 6.62
CA ILE A 55 11.60 -0.33 6.31
C ILE A 55 11.63 0.78 7.35
N ASN A 56 11.79 2.01 6.88
CA ASN A 56 11.76 3.22 7.67
C ASN A 56 10.61 4.10 7.18
N VAL A 57 9.51 4.11 7.91
CA VAL A 57 8.36 4.98 7.64
C VAL A 57 8.73 6.39 8.10
N GLN A 58 8.62 7.36 7.20
CA GLN A 58 8.96 8.76 7.45
C GLN A 58 7.72 9.60 7.72
N ASN A 59 6.64 9.36 6.98
CA ASN A 59 5.37 10.07 7.18
C ASN A 59 4.19 9.09 7.15
N ILE A 60 3.17 9.39 7.94
CA ILE A 60 1.88 8.70 7.98
C ILE A 60 0.81 9.78 7.99
N ASP A 61 0.10 9.94 6.88
CA ASP A 61 -1.04 10.84 6.76
C ASP A 61 -2.32 10.02 6.81
N THR A 62 -3.31 10.50 7.56
CA THR A 62 -4.62 9.87 7.63
C THR A 62 -5.53 10.42 6.54
N VAL A 63 -6.26 9.54 5.86
CA VAL A 63 -7.17 9.91 4.77
C VAL A 63 -8.39 9.00 4.78
N THR A 64 -9.55 9.54 4.43
CA THR A 64 -10.77 8.73 4.26
C THR A 64 -10.99 8.50 2.77
N ILE A 65 -11.09 7.24 2.35
CA ILE A 65 -11.33 6.86 0.95
C ILE A 65 -12.50 5.89 0.93
N GLY A 66 -13.60 6.29 0.29
CA GLY A 66 -14.84 5.48 0.22
C GLY A 66 -15.39 5.13 1.59
N ASP A 67 -15.48 6.11 2.49
CA ASP A 67 -15.94 5.97 3.89
C ASP A 67 -15.13 5.00 4.77
N LEU A 68 -13.97 4.54 4.29
CA LEU A 68 -13.09 3.65 5.03
C LEU A 68 -11.82 4.36 5.51
N PRO A 69 -11.36 4.09 6.75
CA PRO A 69 -10.09 4.58 7.25
C PRO A 69 -8.92 4.14 6.37
N SER A 70 -8.15 5.12 5.90
CA SER A 70 -6.99 4.88 5.06
C SER A 70 -5.78 5.68 5.54
N TYR A 71 -4.60 5.18 5.21
CA TYR A 71 -3.33 5.78 5.59
C TYR A 71 -2.46 5.91 4.35
N HIS A 72 -1.87 7.09 4.16
CA HIS A 72 -0.82 7.32 3.18
C HIS A 72 0.52 7.27 3.90
N LEU A 73 1.36 6.31 3.51
CA LEU A 73 2.67 6.12 4.12
C LEU A 73 3.76 6.35 3.09
N THR A 74 4.76 7.14 3.49
CA THR A 74 5.97 7.36 2.70
C THR A 74 7.20 7.07 3.53
N GLY A 75 8.27 6.66 2.86
CA GLY A 75 9.52 6.38 3.55
C GLY A 75 10.53 5.66 2.66
N THR A 76 11.40 4.87 3.29
CA THR A 76 12.45 4.13 2.58
C THR A 76 12.53 2.67 2.99
N TYR A 77 13.07 1.82 2.12
CA TYR A 77 13.34 0.41 2.38
C TYR A 77 14.61 -0.04 1.65
N ASN A 78 15.19 -1.15 2.11
CA ASN A 78 16.23 -1.86 1.38
C ASN A 78 15.60 -3.04 0.63
N LEU A 79 16.11 -3.29 -0.57
CA LEU A 79 15.66 -4.37 -1.44
C LEU A 79 16.86 -5.21 -1.84
N LYS A 80 16.73 -6.52 -1.68
CA LYS A 80 17.57 -7.50 -2.37
C LYS A 80 16.71 -8.25 -3.38
N LEU A 81 17.07 -8.13 -4.66
CA LEU A 81 16.52 -8.91 -5.75
C LEU A 81 17.41 -10.13 -5.98
N ILE A 82 16.87 -11.31 -5.75
CA ILE A 82 17.57 -12.57 -5.99
C ILE A 82 17.13 -13.08 -7.36
N LEU A 83 18.01 -12.93 -8.35
CA LEU A 83 17.84 -13.42 -9.71
C LEU A 83 18.56 -14.76 -9.88
N PRO A 84 18.26 -15.55 -10.93
CA PRO A 84 18.88 -16.86 -11.12
C PRO A 84 20.42 -16.85 -11.20
N ARG A 85 21.02 -15.76 -11.68
CA ARG A 85 22.47 -15.66 -11.93
C ARG A 85 23.20 -14.65 -11.03
N GLN A 86 22.47 -13.82 -10.28
CA GLN A 86 23.06 -12.76 -9.48
C GLN A 86 22.11 -12.25 -8.40
N GLU A 87 22.67 -11.56 -7.41
CA GLU A 87 21.90 -10.76 -6.46
C GLU A 87 22.13 -9.27 -6.72
N ILE A 88 21.06 -8.49 -6.74
CA ILE A 88 21.12 -7.03 -6.82
C ILE A 88 20.64 -6.47 -5.48
N LYS A 89 21.48 -5.65 -4.85
CA LYS A 89 21.15 -4.95 -3.59
C LYS A 89 20.90 -3.48 -3.88
N GLN A 90 19.79 -2.96 -3.40
CA GLN A 90 19.40 -1.57 -3.50
C GLN A 90 19.04 -1.07 -2.10
N ASN A 91 19.67 0.02 -1.67
CA ASN A 91 19.44 0.59 -0.34
C ASN A 91 18.71 1.92 -0.46
N LYS A 92 17.93 2.28 0.56
CA LYS A 92 17.19 3.56 0.62
C LYS A 92 16.24 3.79 -0.57
N ASN A 93 15.65 2.72 -1.11
CA ASN A 93 14.58 2.85 -2.10
C ASN A 93 13.39 3.56 -1.46
N LYS A 94 12.77 4.50 -2.16
CA LYS A 94 11.59 5.19 -1.65
C LYS A 94 10.34 4.35 -1.87
N PHE A 95 9.41 4.41 -0.93
CA PHE A 95 8.06 3.89 -1.10
C PHE A 95 7.02 4.98 -0.84
N ASP A 96 5.88 4.82 -1.51
CA ASP A 96 4.67 5.62 -1.39
C ASP A 96 3.48 4.65 -1.54
N VAL A 97 2.75 4.42 -0.46
CA VAL A 97 1.66 3.44 -0.41
C VAL A 97 0.43 4.01 0.27
N TYR A 98 -0.75 3.68 -0.26
CA TYR A 98 -2.03 3.95 0.37
C TYR A 98 -2.60 2.63 0.91
N LEU A 99 -2.85 2.58 2.22
CA LEU A 99 -3.35 1.39 2.90
C LEU A 99 -4.72 1.66 3.51
N GLN A 100 -5.72 0.92 3.06
CA GLN A 100 -7.09 1.02 3.55
C GLN A 100 -7.40 -0.12 4.49
N ARG A 101 -7.84 0.23 5.69
CA ARG A 101 -8.35 -0.73 6.68
C ARG A 101 -9.81 -1.04 6.38
N GLN A 102 -10.16 -2.32 6.31
CA GLN A 102 -11.53 -2.74 6.03
C GLN A 102 -12.42 -2.64 7.27
N ALA A 103 -13.76 -2.63 7.09
CA ALA A 103 -14.74 -2.43 8.16
C ALA A 103 -14.59 -3.41 9.34
N GLU A 104 -14.17 -4.66 9.09
CA GLU A 104 -13.90 -5.65 10.15
C GLU A 104 -12.64 -5.35 10.97
N GLY A 105 -11.84 -4.36 10.56
CA GLY A 105 -10.65 -3.87 11.26
C GLY A 105 -9.44 -4.81 11.22
N LYS A 106 -9.56 -5.99 10.60
CA LYS A 106 -8.53 -7.04 10.59
C LYS A 106 -7.78 -7.17 9.29
N THR A 107 -8.33 -6.65 8.19
CA THR A 107 -7.74 -6.82 6.86
C THR A 107 -7.34 -5.48 6.25
N TRP A 108 -6.30 -5.54 5.43
CA TRP A 108 -5.70 -4.39 4.78
C TRP A 108 -5.75 -4.54 3.27
N ARG A 109 -5.95 -3.43 2.58
CA ARG A 109 -5.90 -3.36 1.13
C ARG A 109 -4.93 -2.29 0.68
N LEU A 110 -4.10 -2.62 -0.30
CA LEU A 110 -3.27 -1.67 -1.01
C LEU A 110 -4.13 -0.94 -2.04
N LEU A 111 -4.15 0.38 -1.96
CA LEU A 111 -4.80 1.23 -2.95
C LEU A 111 -3.79 1.77 -3.95
N SER A 112 -4.17 1.76 -5.23
CA SER A 112 -3.40 2.33 -6.34
C SER A 112 -4.28 3.27 -7.14
N LYS A 113 -3.80 4.47 -7.42
CA LYS A 113 -4.52 5.46 -8.23
C LYS A 113 -4.55 5.00 -9.69
N ASP A 114 -5.73 4.90 -10.28
CA ASP A 114 -5.83 4.70 -11.73
C ASP A 114 -5.61 6.04 -12.45
N ASN A 115 -4.38 6.26 -12.93
CA ASN A 115 -4.01 7.49 -13.64
C ASN A 115 -4.58 7.56 -15.07
N LYS A 116 -5.33 6.55 -15.54
CA LYS A 116 -5.91 6.54 -16.90
C LYS A 116 -7.17 7.40 -17.04
N THR A 117 -7.80 7.81 -15.94
CA THR A 117 -9.06 8.57 -15.96
C THR A 117 -8.79 10.03 -15.59
N SER A 118 -8.36 10.82 -16.56
CA SER A 118 -7.83 12.18 -16.36
C SER A 118 -8.85 13.29 -16.00
N LYS A 119 -10.16 13.04 -15.84
CA LYS A 119 -11.13 14.15 -15.64
C LYS A 119 -12.32 13.91 -14.71
N GLN A 120 -12.51 12.73 -14.13
CA GLN A 120 -13.58 12.48 -13.17
C GLN A 120 -13.07 11.50 -12.13
N GLU A 121 -13.23 11.87 -10.85
CA GLU A 121 -12.98 11.11 -9.62
C GLU A 121 -11.91 10.01 -9.72
N SER A 122 -10.77 10.19 -9.04
CA SER A 122 -9.70 9.19 -8.99
C SER A 122 -10.25 7.80 -8.64
N VAL A 123 -10.36 6.93 -9.65
CA VAL A 123 -10.80 5.55 -9.45
C VAL A 123 -9.66 4.80 -8.77
N TRP A 124 -9.88 4.39 -7.53
CA TRP A 124 -8.91 3.62 -6.76
C TRP A 124 -9.02 2.14 -7.12
N LYS A 125 -7.91 1.54 -7.55
CA LYS A 125 -7.78 0.08 -7.60
C LYS A 125 -7.37 -0.41 -6.24
N SER A 126 -8.01 -1.48 -5.79
CA SER A 126 -7.82 -2.01 -4.44
C SER A 126 -7.39 -3.46 -4.48
N TYR A 127 -6.24 -3.77 -3.90
CA TYR A 127 -5.64 -5.10 -3.89
C TYR A 127 -5.58 -5.65 -2.47
N LEU A 128 -5.96 -6.91 -2.30
CA LEU A 128 -5.90 -7.57 -1.00
C LEU A 128 -4.43 -7.77 -0.59
N ILE A 129 -4.09 -7.42 0.64
CA ILE A 129 -2.82 -7.81 1.25
C ILE A 129 -3.03 -9.18 1.92
N SER A 130 -2.42 -10.22 1.36
CA SER A 130 -2.43 -11.56 1.95
C SER A 130 -1.50 -11.59 3.16
N MET A 131 -2.03 -11.94 4.34
CA MET A 131 -1.24 -12.10 5.57
C MET A 131 -0.46 -13.41 5.58
#